data_AF-V7FDC0-F1
#
_entry.id   AF-V7FDC0-F1
#
_cell.length_a   1.000
_cell.length_b   1.000
_cell.length_c   1.000
_cell.angle_alpha   90.00
_cell.angle_beta   90.00
_cell.angle_gamma   90.00
#
_symmetry.space_group_name_H-M   'P 1'
#
loop_
_entity.id
_entity.type
_entity.pdbx_description
1 polymer ?
#
loop_
_entity_poly.entity_id
_entity_poly.type
_entity_poly.pdbx_seq_one_letter_code
_entity_poly.pdbx_strand_id
1 'polypeptide(L)'
;MFELAEFSKPYGVRIAFENLFAMEPGQCRQSPAEVAQTVKGIGHPNLVALIDFSHAYIESTHRGLIFREQLRAMAPVAGHLHVHDSFGRPQGFHRTYLPQEDAALGIGDLHMPLGWGDIEWDDIFSELAFLPGTVLIVEIGPRYRNEQPDCLARAKNLIALNNRAERGAAE
;
A
#
# COMPACT_ATOMS: atom_id res chain seq x y z
N MET A 1 8.33 -2.17 18.51
CA MET A 1 8.69 -1.32 17.36
C MET A 1 9.79 -0.31 17.68
N PHE A 2 9.69 0.52 18.73
CA PHE A 2 10.76 1.46 19.10
C PHE A 2 12.13 0.79 19.27
N GLU A 3 12.21 -0.29 20.06
CA GLU A 3 13.46 -1.04 20.29
C GLU A 3 14.09 -1.56 18.99
N LEU A 4 13.26 -2.06 18.06
CA LEU A 4 13.75 -2.52 16.76
C LEU A 4 14.29 -1.34 15.93
N ALA A 5 13.61 -0.19 15.99
CA ALA A 5 14.02 1.00 15.27
C ALA A 5 15.35 1.55 15.82
N GLU A 6 15.52 1.60 17.14
CA GLU A 6 16.80 1.94 17.78
C GLU A 6 17.90 0.92 17.44
N PHE A 7 17.59 -0.38 17.44
CA PHE A 7 18.54 -1.42 17.05
C PHE A 7 19.01 -1.27 15.58
N SER A 8 18.10 -0.87 14.67
CA SER A 8 18.41 -0.71 13.24
C SER A 8 19.20 0.55 12.91
N LYS A 9 19.13 1.58 13.76
CA LYS A 9 19.75 2.89 13.57
C LYS A 9 21.25 2.87 13.27
N PRO A 10 22.12 2.17 14.04
CA PRO A 10 23.56 2.14 13.75
C PRO A 10 23.91 1.47 12.42
N TYR A 11 22.99 0.68 11.84
CA TYR A 11 23.18 0.01 10.55
C TYR A 11 22.67 0.82 9.36
N GLY A 12 22.08 2.00 9.60
CA GLY A 12 21.46 2.81 8.53
C GLY A 12 20.21 2.16 7.93
N VAL A 13 19.60 1.19 8.63
CA VAL A 13 18.39 0.50 8.19
C VAL A 13 17.16 1.23 8.74
N ARG A 14 16.10 1.33 7.93
CA ARG A 14 14.77 1.78 8.38
C ARG A 14 13.83 0.59 8.42
N ILE A 15 12.98 0.54 9.43
CA ILE A 15 11.89 -0.42 9.53
C ILE A 15 10.66 0.18 8.86
N ALA A 16 10.05 -0.57 7.96
CA ALA A 16 8.81 -0.19 7.29
C ALA A 16 7.66 -1.02 7.88
N PHE A 17 6.72 -0.36 8.55
CA PHE A 17 5.59 -1.01 9.22
C PHE A 17 4.35 -0.97 8.32
N GLU A 18 4.00 -2.15 7.82
CA GLU A 18 2.98 -2.35 6.79
C GLU A 18 1.55 -2.37 7.34
N ASN A 19 0.62 -1.78 6.58
CA ASN A 19 -0.81 -2.04 6.78
C ASN A 19 -1.20 -3.39 6.18
N LEU A 20 -1.81 -4.24 7.00
CA LEU A 20 -2.36 -5.53 6.57
C LEU A 20 -3.89 -5.47 6.55
N PHE A 21 -4.51 -6.49 5.97
CA PHE A 21 -5.96 -6.67 5.94
C PHE A 21 -6.39 -7.96 6.67
N ALA A 22 -7.65 -7.99 7.09
CA ALA A 22 -8.24 -9.19 7.68
C ALA A 22 -8.42 -10.29 6.61
N MET A 23 -7.74 -11.43 6.78
CA MET A 23 -7.86 -12.58 5.88
C MET A 23 -8.94 -13.57 6.33
N GLU A 24 -9.26 -13.58 7.62
CA GLU A 24 -10.20 -14.53 8.21
C GLU A 24 -11.21 -13.81 9.12
N PRO A 25 -12.45 -14.34 9.25
CA PRO A 25 -13.43 -13.81 10.19
C PRO A 25 -12.89 -13.70 11.61
N GLY A 26 -13.06 -12.53 12.24
CA GLY A 26 -12.61 -12.28 13.61
C GLY A 26 -11.18 -11.75 13.73
N GLN A 27 -10.41 -11.69 12.63
CA GLN A 27 -9.16 -10.93 12.62
C GLN A 27 -9.47 -9.44 12.62
N CYS A 28 -8.77 -8.69 13.48
CA CYS A 28 -8.80 -7.22 13.47
C CYS A 28 -7.38 -6.73 13.15
N ARG A 29 -7.22 -6.02 12.04
CA ARG A 29 -5.96 -5.37 11.67
C ARG A 29 -6.07 -3.86 11.90
N GLN A 30 -4.93 -3.23 12.11
CA GLN A 30 -4.88 -1.78 12.13
C GLN A 30 -5.21 -1.26 10.72
N SER A 31 -6.19 -0.36 10.65
CA SER A 31 -6.45 0.43 9.45
C SER A 31 -5.21 1.28 9.10
N PRO A 32 -5.08 1.74 7.84
CA PRO A 32 -3.97 2.60 7.46
C PRO A 32 -3.81 3.84 8.36
N ALA A 33 -4.91 4.46 8.78
CA ALA A 33 -4.87 5.58 9.73
C ALA A 33 -4.36 5.18 11.12
N GLU A 34 -4.73 4.00 11.63
CA GLU A 34 -4.23 3.49 12.92
C GLU A 34 -2.74 3.10 12.84
N VAL A 35 -2.28 2.57 11.70
CA VAL A 35 -0.84 2.34 11.44
C VAL A 35 -0.10 3.68 11.44
N ALA A 36 -0.64 4.70 10.77
CA ALA A 36 -0.06 6.04 10.75
C ALA A 36 0.05 6.64 12.16
N GLN A 37 -1.00 6.51 12.97
CA GLN A 37 -1.00 6.93 14.38
C GLN A 37 0.07 6.20 15.19
N THR A 38 0.25 4.89 14.95
CA THR A 38 1.27 4.08 15.63
C THR A 38 2.68 4.57 15.29
N VAL A 39 2.98 4.79 14.00
CA VAL A 39 4.29 5.30 13.56
C VAL A 39 4.55 6.69 14.14
N LYS A 40 3.57 7.61 14.09
CA LYS A 40 3.68 8.96 14.67
C LYS A 40 3.89 8.92 16.18
N GLY A 41 3.16 8.05 16.89
CA GLY A 41 3.24 7.91 18.35
C GLY A 41 4.60 7.37 18.81
N ILE A 42 5.24 6.51 18.02
CA ILE A 42 6.60 6.04 18.29
C ILE A 42 7.63 7.13 17.99
N GLY A 43 7.45 7.88 16.89
CA GLY A 43 8.23 9.08 16.59
C GLY A 43 9.73 8.84 16.37
N HIS A 44 10.14 7.64 15.94
CA HIS A 44 11.54 7.29 15.74
C HIS A 44 11.96 7.46 14.26
N PRO A 45 13.09 8.11 13.94
CA PRO A 45 13.48 8.41 12.55
C PRO A 45 13.77 7.17 11.68
N ASN A 46 14.14 6.04 12.29
CA ASN A 46 14.30 4.75 11.60
C ASN A 46 13.03 3.89 11.53
N LEU A 47 11.86 4.46 11.85
CA LEU A 47 10.57 3.79 11.66
C LEU A 47 9.71 4.62 10.70
N VAL A 48 9.26 3.99 9.63
CA VAL A 48 8.33 4.56 8.66
C VAL A 48 7.15 3.61 8.45
N ALA A 49 6.07 4.12 7.89
CA ALA A 49 4.99 3.29 7.38
C ALA A 49 5.35 2.70 6.00
N LEU A 50 4.80 1.52 5.73
CA LEU A 50 4.74 0.92 4.40
C LEU A 50 3.28 0.91 3.96
N ILE A 51 2.95 1.60 2.87
CA ILE A 51 1.61 1.52 2.30
C ILE A 51 1.57 0.40 1.28
N ASP A 52 0.85 -0.66 1.63
CA ASP A 52 0.29 -1.56 0.63
C ASP A 52 -1.10 -1.04 0.25
N PHE A 53 -1.25 -0.60 -1.01
CA PHE A 53 -2.48 0.04 -1.46
C PHE A 53 -3.64 -0.96 -1.61
N SER A 54 -3.37 -2.19 -2.01
CA SER A 54 -4.39 -3.23 -2.15
C SER A 54 -4.89 -3.65 -0.78
N HIS A 55 -3.99 -3.91 0.16
CA HIS A 55 -4.35 -4.22 1.55
C HIS A 55 -5.16 -3.08 2.16
N ALA A 56 -4.73 -1.82 1.96
CA ALA A 56 -5.44 -0.65 2.44
C ALA A 56 -6.86 -0.58 1.86
N TYR A 57 -7.02 -0.91 0.58
CA TYR A 57 -8.32 -0.89 -0.09
C TYR A 57 -9.24 -2.00 0.43
N ILE A 58 -8.73 -3.23 0.51
CA ILE A 58 -9.48 -4.39 1.01
C ILE A 58 -9.91 -4.18 2.47
N GLU A 59 -9.00 -3.74 3.33
CA GLU A 59 -9.30 -3.48 4.74
C GLU A 59 -10.29 -2.32 4.91
N SER A 60 -10.17 -1.28 4.08
CA SER A 60 -11.12 -0.16 4.09
C SER A 60 -12.52 -0.63 3.71
N THR A 61 -12.65 -1.42 2.64
CA THR A 61 -13.95 -2.00 2.24
C THR A 61 -14.50 -2.93 3.31
N HIS A 62 -13.65 -3.78 3.90
CA HIS A 62 -14.05 -4.71 4.95
C HIS A 62 -14.63 -3.99 6.19
N ARG A 63 -13.99 -2.89 6.60
CA ARG A 63 -14.39 -2.10 7.77
C ARG A 63 -15.39 -0.98 7.46
N GLY A 64 -15.78 -0.78 6.20
CA GLY A 64 -16.64 0.32 5.78
C GLY A 64 -15.99 1.71 5.94
N LEU A 65 -14.66 1.78 5.80
CA LEU A 65 -13.88 3.02 5.87
C LEU A 65 -13.73 3.66 4.48
N ILE A 66 -13.47 4.96 4.46
CA ILE A 66 -13.19 5.69 3.22
C ILE A 66 -11.72 5.50 2.83
N PHE A 67 -11.46 4.67 1.82
CA PHE A 67 -10.11 4.30 1.36
C PHE A 67 -9.19 5.53 1.14
N ARG A 68 -9.68 6.57 0.47
CA ARG A 68 -8.89 7.78 0.19
C ARG A 68 -8.47 8.52 1.47
N GLU A 69 -9.33 8.57 2.49
CA GLU A 69 -8.98 9.19 3.78
C GLU A 69 -7.94 8.37 4.55
N GLN A 70 -8.03 7.05 4.47
CA GLN A 70 -7.04 6.14 5.06
C GLN A 70 -5.64 6.36 4.45
N LEU A 71 -5.56 6.48 3.12
CA LEU A 71 -4.31 6.81 2.44
C LEU A 71 -3.77 8.19 2.82
N ARG A 72 -4.62 9.23 2.84
CA ARG A 72 -4.22 10.59 3.27
C ARG A 72 -3.62 10.62 4.68
N ALA A 73 -4.17 9.82 5.60
CA ALA A 73 -3.67 9.75 6.97
C ALA A 73 -2.26 9.13 7.05
N MET A 74 -1.98 8.14 6.21
CA MET A 74 -0.78 7.31 6.23
C MET A 74 0.36 7.85 5.37
N ALA A 75 0.06 8.50 4.22
CA ALA A 75 1.05 9.02 3.28
C ALA A 75 2.16 9.88 3.93
N PRO A 76 1.86 10.81 4.86
CA PRO A 76 2.89 11.67 5.45
C PRO A 76 3.95 10.95 6.30
N VAL A 77 3.74 9.67 6.64
CA VAL A 77 4.71 8.86 7.38
C VAL A 77 5.18 7.64 6.58
N ALA A 78 4.75 7.51 5.33
CA ALA A 78 5.13 6.41 4.47
C ALA A 78 6.49 6.65 3.84
N GLY A 79 7.41 5.71 4.06
CA GLY A 79 8.74 5.67 3.45
C GLY A 79 8.95 4.48 2.53
N HIS A 80 7.92 3.64 2.39
CA HIS A 80 7.92 2.48 1.52
C HIS A 80 6.51 2.24 0.95
N LEU A 81 6.42 1.84 -0.31
CA LEU A 81 5.16 1.65 -1.03
C LEU A 81 5.19 0.31 -1.76
N HIS A 82 4.16 -0.51 -1.57
CA HIS A 82 3.92 -1.71 -2.36
C HIS A 82 2.79 -1.41 -3.34
N VAL A 83 3.08 -1.52 -4.64
CA VAL A 83 2.10 -1.24 -5.69
C VAL A 83 1.82 -2.49 -6.50
N HIS A 84 0.54 -2.84 -6.54
CA HIS A 84 -0.08 -3.82 -7.41
C HIS A 84 -1.59 -3.60 -7.31
N ASP A 85 -2.35 -4.14 -8.26
CA ASP A 85 -3.77 -3.84 -8.35
C ASP A 85 -4.66 -4.92 -7.71
N SER A 86 -5.87 -4.51 -7.37
CA SER A 86 -6.96 -5.35 -6.88
C SER A 86 -8.30 -4.62 -7.11
N PHE A 87 -9.40 -5.18 -6.60
CA PHE A 87 -10.72 -4.55 -6.64
C PHE A 87 -11.23 -4.12 -5.26
N GLY A 88 -10.34 -4.15 -4.25
CA GLY A 88 -10.70 -3.81 -2.87
C GLY A 88 -11.77 -4.71 -2.24
N ARG A 89 -12.05 -5.89 -2.81
CA ARG A 89 -13.13 -6.77 -2.33
C ARG A 89 -12.57 -7.75 -1.29
N PRO A 90 -13.04 -7.71 -0.04
CA PRO A 90 -12.62 -8.69 0.95
C PRO A 90 -13.19 -10.09 0.65
N GLN A 91 -12.51 -11.13 1.12
CA GLN A 91 -12.92 -12.52 0.91
C GLN A 91 -14.29 -12.85 1.54
N GLY A 92 -14.61 -12.22 2.68
CA GLY A 92 -15.88 -12.41 3.36
C GLY A 92 -16.09 -13.89 3.77
N PHE A 93 -17.26 -14.46 3.43
CA PHE A 93 -17.58 -15.87 3.68
C PHE A 93 -17.30 -16.78 2.48
N HIS A 94 -16.91 -16.21 1.33
CA HIS A 94 -16.71 -16.98 0.11
C HIS A 94 -15.29 -17.54 0.09
N ARG A 95 -15.18 -18.87 0.18
CA ARG A 95 -13.90 -19.56 0.06
C ARG A 95 -13.81 -20.20 -1.31
N THR A 96 -12.92 -19.68 -2.13
CA THR A 96 -12.55 -20.24 -3.42
C THR A 96 -11.70 -21.50 -3.23
N TYR A 97 -11.78 -22.41 -4.19
CA TYR A 97 -10.94 -23.60 -4.24
C TYR A 97 -9.66 -23.36 -5.03
N LEU A 98 -9.72 -22.48 -6.02
CA LEU A 98 -8.62 -22.14 -6.92
C LEU A 98 -8.40 -20.62 -6.99
N PRO A 99 -7.14 -20.13 -7.00
CA PRO A 99 -6.83 -18.71 -7.13
C PRO A 99 -7.32 -18.05 -8.43
N GLN A 100 -7.74 -18.83 -9.43
CA GLN A 100 -8.39 -18.36 -10.65
C GLN A 100 -9.80 -17.83 -10.37
N GLU A 101 -10.50 -18.40 -9.39
CA GLU A 101 -11.84 -17.97 -8.99
C GLU A 101 -11.76 -16.60 -8.32
N ASP A 102 -10.77 -16.40 -7.43
CA ASP A 102 -10.51 -15.09 -6.81
C ASP A 102 -10.31 -14.02 -7.88
N ALA A 103 -9.44 -14.28 -8.86
CA ALA A 103 -9.18 -13.35 -9.95
C ALA A 103 -10.42 -13.10 -10.83
N ALA A 104 -11.20 -14.15 -11.14
CA ALA A 104 -12.42 -14.02 -11.94
C ALA A 104 -13.52 -13.22 -11.23
N LEU A 105 -13.59 -13.32 -9.91
CA LEU A 105 -14.58 -12.64 -9.07
C LEU A 105 -14.09 -11.28 -8.54
N GLY A 106 -12.81 -11.00 -8.69
CA GLY A 106 -12.16 -9.81 -8.18
C GLY A 106 -11.98 -9.79 -6.67
N ILE A 107 -11.86 -10.95 -6.02
CA ILE A 107 -11.89 -11.09 -4.57
C ILE A 107 -10.49 -11.25 -4.00
N GLY A 108 -10.20 -10.53 -2.92
CA GLY A 108 -8.99 -10.66 -2.13
C GLY A 108 -7.79 -9.95 -2.75
N ASP A 109 -6.62 -10.35 -2.28
CA ASP A 109 -5.37 -9.72 -2.62
C ASP A 109 -4.75 -10.35 -3.87
N LEU A 110 -5.06 -9.76 -5.02
CA LEU A 110 -4.88 -10.42 -6.31
C LEU A 110 -3.48 -10.22 -6.91
N HIS A 111 -2.66 -9.31 -6.36
CA HIS A 111 -1.34 -8.95 -6.89
C HIS A 111 -1.35 -8.71 -8.42
N MET A 112 -2.36 -7.99 -8.92
CA MET A 112 -2.53 -7.79 -10.36
C MET A 112 -1.58 -6.73 -10.93
N PRO A 113 -1.32 -6.75 -12.24
CA PRO A 113 -0.62 -5.67 -12.92
C PRO A 113 -1.28 -4.30 -12.67
N LEU A 114 -0.45 -3.26 -12.55
CA LEU A 114 -0.94 -1.90 -12.33
C LEU A 114 -1.87 -1.46 -13.47
N GLY A 115 -3.09 -1.04 -13.11
CA GLY A 115 -4.15 -0.63 -14.02
C GLY A 115 -5.10 -1.75 -14.47
N TRP A 116 -4.93 -2.98 -13.97
CA TRP A 116 -5.86 -4.08 -14.26
C TRP A 116 -7.02 -4.17 -13.25
N GLY A 117 -6.87 -3.53 -12.09
CA GLY A 117 -7.93 -3.38 -11.11
C GLY A 117 -8.63 -2.03 -11.27
N ASP A 118 -9.23 -1.55 -10.19
CA ASP A 118 -9.96 -0.28 -10.14
C ASP A 118 -9.33 0.74 -9.16
N ILE A 119 -8.09 0.53 -8.73
CA ILE A 119 -7.35 1.52 -7.96
C ILE A 119 -7.03 2.74 -8.85
N GLU A 120 -7.49 3.92 -8.43
CA GLU A 120 -7.30 5.20 -9.13
C GLU A 120 -5.86 5.75 -8.97
N TRP A 121 -4.88 5.04 -9.52
CA TRP A 121 -3.44 5.28 -9.29
C TRP A 121 -2.98 6.71 -9.59
N ASP A 122 -3.42 7.30 -10.71
CA ASP A 122 -2.96 8.64 -11.09
C ASP A 122 -3.51 9.71 -10.13
N ASP A 123 -4.76 9.58 -9.71
CA ASP A 123 -5.39 10.48 -8.74
C ASP A 123 -4.78 10.29 -7.34
N ILE A 124 -4.39 9.06 -6.98
CA ILE A 124 -3.65 8.79 -5.76
C ILE A 124 -2.27 9.47 -5.78
N PHE A 125 -1.47 9.25 -6.81
CA PHE A 125 -0.08 9.72 -6.86
C PHE A 125 0.04 11.22 -7.15
N SER A 126 -0.97 11.84 -7.77
CA SER A 126 -1.04 13.29 -7.93
C SER A 126 -1.51 14.04 -6.68
N GLU A 127 -2.23 13.37 -5.77
CA GLU A 127 -2.76 13.99 -4.56
C GLU A 127 -1.83 13.83 -3.35
N LEU A 128 -1.26 12.65 -3.15
CA LEU A 128 -0.54 12.31 -1.92
C LEU A 128 0.92 12.76 -1.95
N ALA A 129 1.44 13.17 -0.79
CA ALA A 129 2.87 13.40 -0.59
C ALA A 129 3.43 12.35 0.39
N PHE A 130 4.61 11.80 0.06
CA PHE A 130 5.26 10.75 0.84
C PHE A 130 6.55 11.27 1.49
N LEU A 131 7.20 10.46 2.34
CA LEU A 131 8.48 10.88 2.92
C LEU A 131 9.57 10.95 1.84
N PRO A 132 10.55 11.85 1.97
CA PRO A 132 11.71 11.88 1.08
C PRO A 132 12.47 10.54 1.06
N GLY A 133 12.94 10.16 -0.13
CA GLY A 133 13.63 8.87 -0.31
C GLY A 133 12.71 7.66 -0.08
N THR A 134 11.41 7.82 -0.34
CA THR A 134 10.46 6.70 -0.37
C THR A 134 10.82 5.73 -1.47
N VAL A 135 10.77 4.43 -1.16
CA VAL A 135 11.01 3.35 -2.12
C VAL A 135 9.69 2.73 -2.52
N LEU A 136 9.48 2.53 -3.82
CA LEU A 136 8.31 1.86 -4.38
C LEU A 136 8.73 0.49 -4.94
N ILE A 137 7.99 -0.55 -4.56
CA ILE A 137 8.13 -1.93 -5.07
C ILE A 137 6.87 -2.29 -5.86
N VAL A 138 7.06 -2.94 -7.00
CA VAL A 138 5.99 -3.53 -7.80
C VAL A 138 5.82 -4.98 -7.36
N GLU A 139 4.72 -5.30 -6.66
CA GLU A 139 4.46 -6.63 -6.09
C GLU A 139 3.40 -7.40 -6.87
N ILE A 140 3.70 -7.70 -8.15
CA ILE A 140 2.78 -8.49 -8.97
C ILE A 140 3.03 -9.99 -8.81
N GLY A 141 1.94 -10.76 -8.84
CA GLY A 141 1.99 -12.20 -8.60
C GLY A 141 2.71 -12.97 -9.71
N PRO A 142 3.27 -14.17 -9.43
CA PRO A 142 4.04 -14.96 -10.42
C PRO A 142 3.29 -15.28 -11.71
N ARG A 143 1.95 -15.36 -11.67
CA ARG A 143 1.12 -15.56 -12.87
C ARG A 143 1.19 -14.40 -13.86
N TYR A 144 1.52 -13.21 -13.40
CA TYR A 144 1.63 -11.98 -14.20
C TYR A 144 3.07 -11.62 -14.52
N ARG A 145 4.02 -12.56 -14.40
CA ARG A 145 5.45 -12.30 -14.63
C ARG A 145 5.75 -11.65 -15.99
N ASN A 146 4.94 -11.95 -17.01
CA ASN A 146 5.13 -11.39 -18.35
C ASN A 146 4.78 -9.89 -18.41
N GLU A 147 3.99 -9.40 -17.45
CA GLU A 147 3.54 -8.01 -17.35
C GLU A 147 4.49 -7.14 -16.51
N GLN A 148 5.56 -7.72 -15.94
CA GLN A 148 6.56 -6.98 -15.16
C GLN A 148 7.15 -5.78 -15.90
N PRO A 149 7.51 -5.86 -17.19
CA PRO A 149 8.05 -4.70 -17.92
C PRO A 149 7.06 -3.52 -17.97
N ASP A 150 5.78 -3.80 -18.23
CA ASP A 150 4.74 -2.78 -18.34
C ASP A 150 4.39 -2.20 -16.97
N CYS A 151 4.35 -3.04 -15.93
CA CYS A 151 4.17 -2.56 -14.55
C CYS A 151 5.33 -1.68 -14.09
N LEU A 152 6.57 -2.02 -14.47
CA LEU A 152 7.74 -1.18 -14.16
C LEU A 152 7.66 0.16 -14.89
N ALA A 153 7.23 0.18 -16.14
CA ALA A 153 6.99 1.42 -16.89
C ALA A 153 5.90 2.28 -16.23
N ARG A 154 4.77 1.66 -15.84
CA ARG A 154 3.69 2.34 -15.13
C ARG A 154 4.13 2.89 -13.78
N ALA A 155 4.85 2.12 -12.98
CA ALA A 155 5.40 2.56 -11.70
C ALA A 155 6.33 3.77 -11.85
N LYS A 156 7.19 3.80 -12.88
CA LYS A 156 8.03 4.97 -13.18
C LYS A 156 7.20 6.20 -13.52
N ASN A 157 6.09 6.05 -14.24
CA ASN A 157 5.18 7.16 -14.54
C ASN A 157 4.50 7.69 -13.27
N LEU A 158 4.08 6.81 -12.36
CA LEU A 158 3.51 7.21 -11.07
C LEU A 158 4.51 7.98 -10.20
N ILE A 159 5.76 7.51 -10.13
CA ILE A 159 6.85 8.24 -9.44
C ILE A 159 7.06 9.62 -10.06
N ALA A 160 7.08 9.71 -11.40
CA ALA A 160 7.23 10.99 -12.10
C ALA A 160 6.04 11.93 -11.89
N LEU A 161 4.82 11.39 -11.75
CA LEU A 161 3.62 12.15 -11.44
C LEU A 161 3.69 12.73 -10.02
N ASN A 162 4.03 11.90 -9.03
CA ASN A 162 4.15 12.31 -7.63
C ASN A 162 5.22 13.38 -7.42
N ASN A 163 6.40 13.19 -8.02
CA ASN A 163 7.47 14.18 -7.96
C ASN A 163 7.10 15.53 -8.64
N ARG A 164 6.13 15.55 -9.56
CA ARG A 164 5.63 16.81 -10.15
C ARG A 164 4.63 17.50 -9.24
N ALA A 165 3.73 16.74 -8.63
CA ALA A 165 2.78 17.26 -7.65
C ALA A 165 3.50 17.90 -6.45
N GLU A 166 4.53 17.25 -5.92
CA GLU A 166 5.32 17.80 -4.80
C GLU A 166 6.01 19.13 -5.16
N ARG A 167 6.52 19.26 -6.40
CA ARG A 167 7.14 20.51 -6.87
C ARG A 167 6.14 21.64 -7.01
N GLY A 168 4.95 21.37 -7.56
CA GLY A 168 3.90 22.37 -7.70
C GLY A 168 3.27 22.79 -6.37
N ALA A 169 3.36 21.97 -5.31
CA ALA A 169 2.90 22.32 -3.98
C ALA A 169 3.91 23.13 -3.15
N ALA A 170 5.17 23.21 -3.59
CA ALA A 170 6.25 23.93 -2.92
C ALA A 170 6.51 25.35 -3.48
N GLU A 171 5.78 25.75 -4.53
CA GLU A 171 5.76 27.10 -5.14
C GLU A 171 4.55 27.91 -4.64
#